data_AF-A0A9D3TGD2-F1
#
_entry.id   AF-A0A9D3TGD2-F1
#
_cell.length_a   1.000
_cell.length_b   1.000
_cell.length_c   1.000
_cell.angle_alpha   90.00
_cell.angle_beta   90.00
_cell.angle_gamma   90.00
#
_symmetry.space_group_name_H-M   'P 1'
#
loop_
_entity.id
_entity.type
_entity.pdbx_description
1 polymer ?
#
loop_
_entity_poly.entity_id
_entity_poly.type
_entity_poly.pdbx_seq_one_letter_code
_entity_poly.pdbx_strand_id
1 'polypeptide(L)' 'MDKISKTGKGVHILQTAEPRIRQLCLQLKDVHILEPRNREDLLQYSCQLTLDPSTVHRNLRLSEGNRVVTE' A
#
# COMPACT_ATOMS: atom_id res chain seq x y z
N MET A 1 -2.88 -4.93 39.32
CA MET A 1 -3.54 -3.84 38.54
C MET A 1 -2.60 -3.56 37.38
N ASP A 2 -2.70 -4.37 36.34
CA ASP A 2 -1.66 -4.48 35.34
C ASP A 2 -2.00 -3.59 34.14
N LYS A 3 -1.26 -2.50 34.01
CA LYS A 3 -1.36 -1.54 32.91
C LYS A 3 -0.72 -2.16 31.67
N ILE A 4 -1.53 -2.66 30.74
CA ILE A 4 -1.08 -2.98 29.39
C ILE A 4 -0.83 -1.69 28.61
N SER A 5 0.45 -1.27 28.56
CA SER A 5 0.89 -0.25 27.60
C SER A 5 0.97 -0.89 26.21
N LYS A 6 0.01 -0.56 25.34
CA LYS A 6 0.06 -0.93 23.92
C LYS A 6 0.85 0.13 23.17
N THR A 7 2.14 -0.10 22.95
CA THR A 7 2.90 0.64 21.94
C THR A 7 2.53 0.04 20.57
N GLY A 8 1.60 0.68 19.86
CA GLY A 8 1.33 0.34 18.48
C GLY A 8 2.58 0.59 17.64
N LYS A 9 3.23 -0.47 17.14
CA LYS A 9 4.19 -0.33 16.05
C LYS A 9 3.40 0.14 14.84
N GLY A 10 3.55 1.41 14.47
CA GLY A 10 3.18 1.87 13.14
C GLY A 10 3.83 0.93 12.12
N VAL A 11 3.04 0.39 11.21
CA VAL A 11 3.55 -0.41 10.11
C VAL A 11 4.44 0.50 9.28
N HIS A 12 5.75 0.37 9.43
CA HIS A 12 6.70 0.97 8.51
C HIS A 12 6.66 0.14 7.23
N ILE A 13 5.80 0.53 6.28
CA ILE A 13 5.60 -0.19 5.02
C ILE A 13 6.90 -0.21 4.16
N LEU A 14 7.94 0.55 4.51
CA LEU A 14 9.17 0.67 3.72
C LEU A 14 10.46 0.56 4.53
N GLN A 15 10.57 -0.40 5.46
CA GLN A 15 11.85 -0.60 6.13
C GLN A 15 12.23 -2.05 6.36
N THR A 16 12.39 -2.81 5.27
CA THR A 16 13.42 -3.84 5.18
C THR A 16 13.71 -4.15 3.70
N ALA A 17 14.44 -3.26 3.03
CA ALA A 17 15.20 -3.68 1.86
C ALA A 17 16.32 -4.60 2.34
N GLU A 18 16.19 -5.90 2.03
CA GLU A 18 17.23 -6.91 2.23
C GLU A 18 18.60 -6.39 1.73
N PRO A 19 19.73 -6.81 2.32
CA PRO A 19 21.06 -6.28 1.97
C PRO A 19 21.41 -6.41 0.48
N ARG A 20 20.82 -7.40 -0.21
CA ARG A 20 20.97 -7.61 -1.66
C ARG A 20 20.23 -6.54 -2.49
N ILE A 21 19.05 -6.13 -2.04
CA ILE A 21 18.27 -5.08 -2.69
C ILE A 21 19.02 -3.75 -2.58
N ARG A 22 19.58 -3.43 -1.41
CA ARG A 22 20.41 -2.23 -1.22
C ARG A 22 21.61 -2.19 -2.17
N GLN A 23 22.32 -3.31 -2.30
CA GLN A 23 23.47 -3.41 -3.19
C GLN A 23 23.08 -3.24 -4.66
N LEU A 24 21.95 -3.84 -5.08
CA LEU A 24 21.43 -3.69 -6.44
C LEU A 24 21.04 -2.22 -6.72
N CYS A 25 20.39 -1.54 -5.76
CA CYS A 25 20.04 -0.12 -5.89
C CYS A 25 21.27 0.78 -6.05
N LEU A 26 22.39 0.47 -5.40
CA LEU A 26 23.65 1.23 -5.53
C LEU A 26 24.35 0.98 -6.88
N GLN A 27 24.14 -0.19 -7.49
CA GLN A 27 24.73 -0.57 -8.77
C GLN A 27 23.93 -0.09 -9.98
N LEU A 28 22.64 0.16 -9.82
CA LEU A 28 21.78 0.73 -10.86
C LEU A 28 21.91 2.26 -10.88
N LYS A 29 22.99 2.78 -11.48
CA LYS A 29 23.20 4.23 -11.62
C LYS A 29 22.12 4.93 -12.45
N ASP A 30 21.39 4.18 -13.28
CA ASP A 30 20.37 4.70 -14.20
C ASP A 30 18.93 4.28 -13.84
N VAL A 31 18.73 3.42 -12.84
CA VAL A 31 17.39 3.27 -12.25
C VAL A 31 17.31 4.35 -11.19
N HIS A 32 16.82 5.52 -11.61
CA HIS A 32 16.26 6.45 -10.66
C HIS A 32 15.08 5.70 -10.03
N ILE A 33 15.31 5.09 -8.87
CA ILE A 33 14.23 4.78 -7.93
C ILE A 33 13.75 6.15 -7.50
N LEU A 34 12.93 6.77 -8.36
CA LEU A 34 12.24 8.03 -8.12
C LEU A 34 11.27 7.68 -7.01
N GLU A 35 11.74 7.77 -5.77
CA GLU A 35 10.83 7.83 -4.65
C GLU A 35 9.88 8.98 -4.96
N PRO A 36 8.60 8.70 -5.21
CA PRO A 36 7.68 9.72 -5.68
C PRO A 36 7.52 10.74 -4.55
N ARG A 37 7.83 12.02 -4.83
CA ARG A 37 7.95 13.05 -3.78
C ARG A 37 6.71 13.91 -3.66
N ASN A 38 5.86 13.89 -4.68
CA ASN A 38 4.62 14.64 -4.73
C ASN A 38 3.47 13.76 -5.25
N ARG A 39 2.27 14.33 -5.27
CA ARG A 39 1.05 13.62 -5.68
C ARG A 39 1.09 13.24 -7.15
N GLU A 40 1.64 14.10 -8.00
CA GLU A 40 1.71 13.91 -9.45
C GLU A 40 2.63 12.72 -9.80
N ASP A 41 3.75 12.59 -9.09
CA ASP A 41 4.67 11.44 -9.22
C ASP A 41 3.97 10.13 -8.83
N LEU A 42 3.17 10.14 -7.75
CA LEU A 42 2.39 8.97 -7.32
C LEU A 42 1.28 8.61 -8.32
N LEU A 43 0.64 9.62 -8.91
CA LEU A 43 -0.47 9.43 -9.84
C LEU A 43 -0.05 8.70 -11.12
N GLN A 44 1.21 8.79 -11.55
CA GLN A 44 1.73 8.00 -12.67
C GLN A 44 1.56 6.49 -12.48
N TYR A 45 1.53 6.03 -11.23
CA TYR A 45 1.38 4.62 -10.88
C TYR A 45 -0.03 4.27 -10.40
N SER A 46 -0.96 5.23 -10.43
CA SER A 46 -2.34 5.00 -10.01
C SER A 46 -3.09 4.17 -11.04
N CYS A 47 -3.96 3.29 -10.55
CA CYS A 47 -4.91 2.57 -11.38
C CYS A 47 -6.29 2.61 -10.71
N GLN A 48 -7.33 2.39 -11.52
CA GLN A 48 -8.68 2.35 -11.02
C GLN A 48 -8.98 0.98 -10.42
N LEU A 49 -9.10 0.92 -9.11
CA LEU A 49 -9.43 -0.30 -8.39
C LEU A 49 -10.95 -0.57 -8.42
N THR A 50 -11.31 -1.84 -8.53
CA THR A 50 -12.69 -2.33 -8.44
C THR A 50 -12.70 -3.60 -7.60
N LEU A 51 -13.75 -3.80 -6.81
CA LEU A 51 -13.96 -5.01 -6.05
C LEU A 51 -14.55 -6.12 -6.92
N ASP A 52 -14.18 -7.36 -6.63
CA ASP A 52 -14.78 -8.55 -7.23
C ASP A 52 -16.07 -8.89 -6.47
N PRO A 53 -17.26 -8.78 -7.10
CA PRO A 53 -18.54 -9.08 -6.46
C PRO A 53 -18.61 -10.51 -5.88
N SER A 54 -17.88 -11.46 -6.47
CA SER A 54 -17.88 -12.86 -6.02
C SER A 54 -17.20 -13.05 -4.66
N THR A 55 -16.38 -12.07 -4.24
CA THR A 55 -15.62 -12.09 -2.99
C THR A 55 -16.33 -11.33 -1.85
N VAL A 56 -17.45 -10.67 -2.14
CA VAL A 56 -18.14 -9.80 -1.18
C VAL A 56 -18.91 -10.60 -0.15
N HIS A 57 -18.79 -10.22 1.12
CA HIS A 57 -19.57 -10.83 2.20
C HIS A 57 -21.07 -10.59 1.99
N ARG A 58 -21.93 -11.55 2.34
CA ARG A 58 -23.37 -11.53 2.01
C ARG A 58 -24.15 -10.34 2.58
N ASN A 59 -23.64 -9.75 3.65
CA ASN A 59 -24.22 -8.56 4.30
C ASN A 59 -23.64 -7.25 3.76
N LEU A 60 -22.84 -7.29 2.69
CA LEU A 60 -22.27 -6.10 2.09
C LEU A 60 -22.81 -5.95 0.67
N ARG A 61 -22.98 -4.69 0.26
CA ARG A 61 -23.46 -4.32 -1.07
C ARG A 61 -22.40 -3.49 -1.76
N LEU A 62 -22.25 -3.71 -3.06
CA LEU A 62 -21.39 -2.92 -3.91
C LEU A 62 -22.20 -1.92 -4.73
N SER A 63 -21.69 -0.71 -4.87
CA SER A 63 -22.24 0.32 -5.74
C SER A 63 -21.13 1.06 -6.50
N GLU A 64 -21.52 2.02 -7.34
CA GLU A 64 -20.61 2.86 -8.15
C GLU A 64 -19.59 2.05 -8.97
N GLY A 65 -20.06 0.99 -9.63
CA GLY A 65 -19.19 0.12 -10.42
C GLY A 65 -18.18 -0.65 -9.57
N ASN A 66 -18.64 -1.17 -8.42
CA ASN A 66 -17.86 -1.96 -7.46
C ASN A 66 -16.73 -1.18 -6.77
N ARG A 67 -16.95 0.12 -6.52
CA ARG A 67 -15.97 1.00 -5.87
C ARG A 67 -16.38 1.46 -4.48
N VAL A 68 -17.66 1.29 -4.15
CA VAL A 68 -18.22 1.66 -2.85
C VAL A 68 -18.85 0.43 -2.21
N VAL A 69 -18.62 0.28 -0.90
CA VAL A 69 -19.19 -0.78 -0.07
C VAL A 69 -20.14 -0.17 0.95
N THR A 70 -21.32 -0.73 1.09
CA THR A 70 -22.27 -0.42 2.17
C THR A 70 -22.70 -1.70 2.89
N GLU A 71 -23.18 -1.58 4.13
CA GLU A 71 -23.88 -2.65 4.85
C GLU A 71 -25.33 -2.81 4.35
#